data_AF-A0A7X7TZR7-F1
#
_entry.id   AF-A0A7X7TZR7-F1
#
_cell.length_a   1.000
_cell.length_b   1.000
_cell.length_c   1.000
_cell.angle_alpha   90.00
_cell.angle_beta   90.00
_cell.angle_gamma   90.00
#
_symmetry.space_group_name_H-M   'P 1'
#
loop_
_entity.id
_entity.type
_entity.pdbx_description
1 polymer ?
#
loop_
_entity_poly.entity_id
_entity_poly.type
_entity_poly.pdbx_seq_one_letter_code
_entity_poly.pdbx_strand_id
1 'polypeptide(L)'
;MKRPTNWVYGVIGMIAITSLSPLAASADEGMWLFNNPPRQLLKERYDFAPSDDWYLHLQRASVRFNSGGSGSFVSADGLVMTNHHVGADCLQKLSTKERDMIELGFYAKTPEEEVRCLDLELNVLQS
;
A
#
# COMPACT_ATOMS: atom_id res chain seq x y z
N MET A 1 4.54 -25.97 63.88
CA MET A 1 4.05 -26.34 62.55
C MET A 1 3.42 -25.11 61.89
N LYS A 2 4.21 -24.26 61.21
CA LYS A 2 3.74 -23.04 60.54
C LYS A 2 3.65 -23.34 59.03
N ARG A 3 2.43 -23.36 58.48
CA ARG A 3 2.20 -23.56 57.03
C ARG A 3 2.72 -22.34 56.27
N PRO A 4 3.38 -22.48 55.11
CA PRO A 4 3.93 -21.35 54.37
C PRO A 4 2.79 -20.67 53.60
N THR A 5 2.25 -19.58 54.16
CA THR A 5 1.19 -18.77 53.56
C THR A 5 1.65 -18.04 52.28
N ASN A 6 2.96 -18.03 51.99
CA ASN A 6 3.59 -17.22 50.94
C ASN A 6 3.24 -17.67 49.52
N TRP A 7 2.92 -18.96 49.30
CA TRP A 7 2.59 -19.44 47.96
C TRP A 7 1.20 -18.99 47.50
N VAL A 8 0.24 -18.85 48.42
CA VAL A 8 -1.10 -18.34 48.12
C VAL A 8 -1.04 -16.88 47.69
N TYR A 9 -0.25 -16.06 48.39
CA TYR A 9 -0.03 -14.67 47.98
C TYR A 9 0.74 -14.56 46.66
N GLY A 10 1.69 -15.46 46.40
CA GLY A 10 2.40 -15.54 45.11
C GLY A 10 1.47 -15.90 43.94
N VAL A 11 0.57 -16.86 44.13
CA VAL A 11 -0.43 -17.26 43.12
C VAL A 11 -1.47 -16.16 42.90
N ILE A 12 -1.98 -15.52 43.97
CA ILE A 12 -2.91 -14.39 43.87
C ILE A 12 -2.26 -13.19 43.16
N GLY A 13 -1.00 -12.88 43.46
CA GLY A 13 -0.26 -11.83 42.77
C GLY A 13 -0.03 -12.12 41.28
N MET A 14 0.21 -13.38 40.92
CA MET A 14 0.40 -13.80 39.52
C MET A 14 -0.91 -13.73 38.71
N ILE A 15 -2.04 -14.08 39.33
CA ILE A 15 -3.38 -13.94 38.73
C ILE A 15 -3.76 -12.45 38.59
N ALA A 16 -3.40 -11.60 39.55
CA ALA A 16 -3.65 -10.16 39.47
C ALA A 16 -2.86 -9.49 38.32
N ILE A 17 -1.65 -9.99 38.00
CA ILE A 17 -0.83 -9.47 36.89
C ILE A 17 -1.37 -9.89 35.52
N THR A 18 -1.93 -11.10 35.38
CA THR A 18 -2.57 -11.54 34.13
C THR A 18 -3.98 -10.99 33.92
N SER A 19 -4.57 -10.38 34.96
CA SER A 19 -5.87 -9.69 34.91
C SER A 19 -5.76 -8.20 34.52
N LEU A 20 -4.54 -7.70 34.30
CA LEU A 20 -4.30 -6.39 33.67
C LEU A 20 -4.69 -6.52 32.20
N SER A 21 -5.99 -6.28 31.99
CA SER A 21 -6.74 -6.16 30.74
C SER A 21 -5.86 -5.82 29.53
N PRO A 22 -6.08 -6.47 28.37
CA PRO A 22 -5.45 -6.00 27.15
C PRO A 22 -5.85 -4.54 26.96
N LEU A 23 -4.87 -3.64 26.99
CA LEU A 23 -5.03 -2.31 26.43
C LEU A 23 -5.58 -2.53 25.03
N ALA A 24 -6.81 -2.09 24.77
CA ALA A 24 -7.43 -2.22 23.47
C ALA A 24 -6.46 -1.61 22.45
N ALA A 25 -5.84 -2.44 21.62
CA ALA A 25 -5.00 -1.97 20.54
C ALA A 25 -5.92 -1.25 19.56
N SER A 26 -5.89 0.08 19.55
CA SER A 26 -6.57 0.85 18.52
C SER A 26 -5.75 0.74 17.24
N ALA A 27 -6.16 -0.14 16.33
CA ALA A 27 -5.75 -0.03 14.95
C ALA A 27 -6.61 1.05 14.29
N ASP A 28 -5.98 1.91 13.50
CA ASP A 28 -6.73 2.70 12.54
C ASP A 28 -7.23 1.77 11.44
N GLU A 29 -8.53 1.83 11.16
CA GLU A 29 -9.19 0.98 10.19
C GLU A 29 -8.87 1.36 8.73
N GLY A 30 -8.73 0.33 7.89
CA GLY A 30 -9.55 0.29 6.67
C GLY A 30 -8.83 0.27 5.32
N MET A 31 -9.26 -0.69 4.50
CA MET A 31 -9.21 -0.61 3.04
C MET A 31 -10.65 -0.41 2.58
N TRP A 32 -10.94 0.75 1.97
CA TRP A 32 -12.29 1.15 1.63
C TRP A 32 -12.51 1.07 0.13
N LEU A 33 -13.75 0.77 -0.28
CA LEU A 33 -14.10 0.79 -1.69
C LEU A 33 -14.16 2.24 -2.20
N PHE A 34 -13.81 2.46 -3.47
CA PHE A 34 -13.92 3.78 -4.09
C PHE A 34 -15.35 4.33 -4.07
N ASN A 35 -16.36 3.45 -4.16
CA ASN A 35 -17.78 3.82 -4.12
C ASN A 35 -18.36 3.92 -2.70
N ASN A 36 -17.59 3.58 -1.66
CA ASN A 36 -18.00 3.72 -0.27
C ASN A 36 -16.83 4.19 0.62
N PRO A 37 -16.27 5.39 0.36
CA PRO A 37 -15.17 5.92 1.15
C PRO A 37 -15.66 6.33 2.55
N PRO A 38 -14.78 6.34 3.57
CA PRO A 38 -15.15 6.64 4.96
C PRO A 38 -15.24 8.17 5.17
N ARG A 39 -16.17 8.83 4.48
CA ARG A 39 -16.24 10.30 4.36
C ARG A 39 -16.34 11.00 5.71
N GLN A 40 -17.13 10.46 6.63
CA GLN A 40 -17.30 11.02 7.97
C GLN A 40 -15.97 11.00 8.73
N LEU A 41 -15.29 9.85 8.74
CA LEU A 41 -13.97 9.71 9.37
C LEU A 41 -12.94 10.67 8.76
N LEU A 42 -12.90 10.78 7.42
CA LEU A 42 -11.97 11.67 6.73
C LEU A 42 -12.22 13.15 7.07
N LYS A 43 -13.48 13.56 7.15
CA LYS A 43 -13.86 14.93 7.52
C LYS A 43 -13.54 15.22 8.99
N GLU A 44 -13.94 14.35 9.90
CA GLU A 44 -13.74 14.57 11.35
C GLU A 44 -12.27 14.56 11.75
N ARG A 45 -11.46 13.68 11.14
CA ARG A 45 -10.05 13.51 11.53
C ARG A 45 -9.08 14.40 10.75
N TYR A 46 -9.35 14.64 9.46
CA TYR A 46 -8.40 15.31 8.56
C TYR A 46 -8.96 16.56 7.87
N ASP A 47 -10.19 16.97 8.21
CA ASP A 47 -10.93 18.05 7.52
C ASP A 47 -11.09 17.81 6.01
N PHE A 48 -10.98 16.55 5.57
CA PHE A 48 -10.97 16.18 4.16
C PHE A 48 -12.36 15.70 3.72
N ALA A 49 -13.05 16.51 2.91
CA ALA A 49 -14.36 16.21 2.34
C ALA A 49 -14.37 16.43 0.82
N PRO A 50 -13.75 15.55 0.04
CA PRO A 50 -13.75 15.64 -1.41
C PRO A 50 -15.14 15.33 -2.01
N SER A 51 -15.36 15.85 -3.22
CA SER A 51 -16.58 15.60 -4.01
C SER A 51 -16.61 14.18 -4.60
N ASP A 52 -17.75 13.78 -5.13
CA ASP A 52 -17.88 12.50 -5.84
C ASP A 52 -16.99 12.44 -7.10
N ASP A 53 -16.90 13.55 -7.83
CA ASP A 53 -16.01 13.67 -9.00
C ASP A 53 -14.54 13.45 -8.63
N TRP A 54 -14.13 13.86 -7.43
CA TRP A 54 -12.77 13.63 -6.95
C TRP A 54 -12.51 12.14 -6.72
N TYR A 55 -13.46 11.40 -6.14
CA TYR A 55 -13.34 9.95 -5.95
C TYR A 55 -13.38 9.19 -7.29
N LEU A 56 -14.21 9.65 -8.23
CA LEU A 56 -14.25 9.10 -9.58
C LEU A 56 -12.92 9.32 -10.31
N HIS A 57 -12.33 10.51 -10.17
CA HIS A 57 -11.01 10.81 -10.69
C HIS A 57 -9.94 9.91 -10.04
N LEU A 58 -9.95 9.76 -8.71
CA LEU A 58 -9.03 8.87 -7.99
C LEU A 58 -9.12 7.42 -8.51
N GLN A 59 -10.32 6.89 -8.70
CA GLN A 59 -10.55 5.54 -9.24
C GLN A 59 -9.93 5.38 -10.63
N ARG A 60 -10.18 6.35 -11.54
CA ARG A 60 -9.72 6.30 -12.94
C ARG A 60 -8.23 6.62 -13.10
N ALA A 61 -7.65 7.34 -12.16
CA ALA A 61 -6.22 7.63 -12.12
C ALA A 61 -5.40 6.46 -11.55
N SER A 62 -6.03 5.54 -10.81
CA SER A 62 -5.38 4.38 -10.18
C SER A 62 -5.23 3.21 -11.15
N VAL A 63 -4.06 2.59 -11.14
CA VAL A 63 -3.69 1.52 -12.09
C VAL A 63 -3.22 0.28 -11.33
N ARG A 64 -3.67 -0.90 -11.74
CA ARG A 64 -3.15 -2.20 -11.27
C ARG A 64 -2.15 -2.76 -12.27
N PHE A 65 -0.96 -3.12 -11.78
CA PHE A 65 0.05 -3.82 -12.56
C PHE A 65 -0.17 -5.34 -12.44
N ASN A 66 -0.23 -6.06 -13.57
CA ASN A 66 -0.41 -7.52 -13.57
C ASN A 66 0.77 -8.29 -12.95
N SER A 67 1.96 -7.68 -12.90
CA SER A 67 3.16 -8.19 -12.21
C SER A 67 3.05 -8.14 -10.68
N GLY A 68 1.97 -7.56 -10.15
CA GLY A 68 1.80 -7.30 -8.72
C GLY A 68 2.29 -5.90 -8.37
N GLY A 69 1.38 -5.06 -7.90
CA GLY A 69 1.67 -3.67 -7.56
C GLY A 69 0.57 -2.71 -7.99
N SER A 70 0.70 -1.46 -7.53
CA SER A 70 -0.17 -0.36 -7.90
C SER A 70 0.65 0.74 -8.59
N GLY A 71 -0.02 1.55 -9.39
CA GLY A 71 0.53 2.78 -9.93
C GLY A 71 -0.55 3.81 -10.16
N SER A 72 -0.16 4.93 -10.74
CA SER A 72 -1.09 6.02 -11.04
C SER A 72 -0.70 6.73 -12.33
N PHE A 73 -1.70 7.19 -13.08
CA PHE A 73 -1.48 8.16 -14.15
C PHE A 73 -1.04 9.49 -13.53
N VAL A 74 0.04 10.07 -14.06
CA VAL A 74 0.61 11.35 -13.60
C VAL A 74 0.68 12.39 -14.71
N SER A 75 0.18 12.06 -15.92
CA SER A 75 0.04 13.00 -17.04
C SER A 75 -1.19 12.69 -17.89
N ALA A 76 -1.62 13.65 -18.70
CA ALA A 76 -2.72 13.47 -19.66
C ALA A 76 -2.37 12.53 -20.82
N ASP A 77 -1.08 12.35 -21.11
CA ASP A 77 -0.58 11.55 -22.24
C ASP A 77 -0.28 10.09 -21.84
N GLY A 78 -0.65 9.69 -20.62
CA GLY A 78 -0.59 8.29 -20.19
C GLY A 78 0.68 7.88 -19.43
N LEU A 79 1.55 8.83 -19.03
CA LEU A 79 2.67 8.52 -18.12
C LEU A 79 2.14 7.91 -16.82
N VAL A 80 2.66 6.72 -16.46
CA VAL A 80 2.30 5.99 -15.23
C VAL A 80 3.50 5.92 -14.30
N MET A 81 3.27 6.23 -13.02
CA MET A 81 4.24 6.09 -11.95
C MET A 81 3.94 4.86 -11.09
N THR A 82 4.97 4.07 -10.78
CA THR A 82 4.94 2.96 -9.82
C THR A 82 6.28 2.85 -9.08
N ASN A 83 6.41 1.90 -8.15
CA ASN A 83 7.67 1.65 -7.47
C ASN A 83 8.68 0.89 -8.35
N HIS A 84 9.96 1.10 -8.07
CA HIS A 84 11.06 0.41 -8.78
C HIS A 84 10.90 -1.11 -8.79
N HIS A 85 10.55 -1.73 -7.65
CA HIS A 85 10.41 -3.19 -7.56
C HIS A 85 9.24 -3.75 -8.39
N VAL A 86 8.22 -2.93 -8.70
CA VAL A 86 7.09 -3.33 -9.55
C VAL A 86 7.51 -3.35 -11.02
N GLY A 87 8.34 -2.39 -11.43
CA GLY A 87 8.89 -2.30 -12.79
C GLY A 87 10.16 -3.13 -13.03
N ALA A 88 10.80 -3.62 -11.97
CA ALA A 88 12.11 -4.29 -12.04
C ALA A 88 12.12 -5.52 -12.96
N ASP A 89 11.05 -6.31 -12.98
CA ASP A 89 10.97 -7.48 -13.86
C ASP A 89 11.05 -7.09 -15.35
N CYS A 90 10.41 -5.99 -15.77
CA CYS A 90 10.56 -5.49 -17.14
C CYS A 90 11.98 -4.99 -17.41
N LEU A 91 12.56 -4.21 -16.49
CA LEU A 91 13.93 -3.72 -16.64
C LEU A 91 14.92 -4.88 -16.76
N GLN A 92 14.76 -5.93 -15.95
CA GLN A 92 15.62 -7.11 -15.97
C GLN A 92 15.51 -7.88 -17.30
N LYS A 93 14.30 -8.01 -17.86
CA LYS A 93 14.08 -8.66 -19.16
C LYS A 93 14.66 -7.87 -20.33
N LEU A 94 14.72 -6.54 -20.21
CA LEU A 94 15.26 -5.64 -21.22
C LEU A 94 16.78 -5.38 -21.07
N SER A 95 17.35 -5.71 -19.91
CA SER A 95 18.78 -5.68 -19.67
C SER A 95 19.53 -6.65 -20.60
N THR A 96 20.73 -6.24 -20.99
CA THR A 96 21.70 -7.02 -21.78
C THR A 96 23.05 -7.00 -21.06
N LYS A 97 24.03 -7.79 -21.53
CA LYS A 97 25.38 -7.75 -20.94
C LYS A 97 26.03 -6.38 -21.07
N GLU A 98 25.72 -5.67 -22.15
CA GLU A 98 26.28 -4.36 -22.48
C GLU A 98 25.47 -3.21 -21.85
N ARG A 99 24.21 -3.45 -21.47
CA ARG A 99 23.31 -2.46 -20.90
C ARG A 99 22.46 -3.08 -19.80
N ASP A 100 22.92 -2.96 -18.56
CA ASP A 100 22.15 -3.36 -17.39
C ASP A 100 21.29 -2.19 -16.88
N MET A 101 19.99 -2.24 -17.19
CA MET A 101 19.02 -1.23 -16.79
C MET A 101 18.64 -1.27 -15.31
N ILE A 102 18.92 -2.38 -14.61
CA ILE A 102 18.66 -2.50 -13.16
C ILE A 102 19.72 -1.71 -12.39
N GLU A 103 20.99 -1.91 -12.76
CA GLU A 103 22.12 -1.28 -12.07
C GLU A 103 22.30 0.19 -12.50
N LEU A 104 22.24 0.47 -13.81
CA LEU A 104 22.55 1.80 -14.34
C LEU A 104 21.32 2.71 -14.46
N GLY A 105 20.12 2.14 -14.32
CA GLY A 105 18.86 2.81 -14.62
C GLY A 105 18.60 2.94 -16.13
N PHE A 106 17.43 3.47 -16.45
CA PHE A 106 17.00 3.75 -17.82
C PHE A 106 16.22 5.06 -17.85
N TYR A 107 16.50 5.88 -18.87
CA TYR A 107 15.79 7.14 -19.10
C TYR A 107 15.64 7.36 -20.61
N ALA A 108 14.40 7.37 -21.08
CA ALA A 108 14.04 7.76 -22.44
C ALA A 108 13.91 9.30 -22.49
N LYS A 109 14.67 9.96 -23.36
CA LYS A 109 14.62 11.43 -23.52
C LYS A 109 13.42 11.87 -24.36
N THR A 110 12.89 10.96 -25.16
CA THR A 110 11.78 11.17 -26.07
C THR A 110 10.82 9.97 -26.00
N PRO A 111 9.53 10.15 -26.34
CA PRO A 111 8.57 9.04 -26.38
C PRO A 111 9.01 7.90 -27.32
N GLU A 112 9.71 8.22 -28.40
CA GLU A 112 10.22 7.23 -29.36
C GLU A 112 11.33 6.34 -28.78
N GLU A 113 12.00 6.80 -27.73
CA GLU A 113 13.01 6.04 -27.00
C GLU A 113 12.40 5.11 -25.93
N GLU A 114 11.10 5.21 -25.65
CA GLU A 114 10.42 4.34 -24.69
C GLU A 114 10.45 2.88 -25.17
N VAL A 115 10.77 1.98 -24.24
CA VAL A 115 10.92 0.55 -24.52
C VAL A 115 9.68 -0.22 -24.10
N ARG A 116 9.26 -1.15 -24.95
CA ARG A 116 8.07 -1.97 -24.68
C ARG A 116 8.38 -3.12 -23.73
N CYS A 117 7.70 -3.14 -22.59
CA CYS A 117 7.58 -4.32 -21.74
C CYS A 117 6.58 -5.31 -22.38
N LEU A 118 7.04 -6.49 -22.81
CA LEU A 118 6.24 -7.38 -23.67
C LEU A 118 5.07 -8.09 -22.97
N ASP A 119 5.19 -8.34 -21.66
CA ASP A 119 4.21 -9.09 -20.86
C ASP A 119 3.63 -8.29 -19.68
N LEU A 120 3.90 -6.98 -19.66
CA LEU A 120 3.33 -6.06 -18.69
C LEU A 120 1.96 -5.57 -19.15
N GLU A 121 0.97 -5.72 -18.28
CA GLU A 121 -0.40 -5.26 -18.47
C GLU A 121 -0.81 -4.34 -17.32
N LEU A 122 -1.40 -3.20 -17.69
CA LEU A 122 -1.94 -2.21 -16.78
C LEU A 122 -3.47 -2.24 -16.87
N ASN A 123 -4.14 -2.39 -15.73
CA ASN A 123 -5.58 -2.46 -15.63
C ASN A 123 -6.14 -1.23 -14.90
N VAL A 124 -7.23 -0.67 -15.41
CA VAL A 124 -7.90 0.51 -14.85
C VAL A 124 -9.35 0.16 -14.56
N LEU A 125 -9.80 0.45 -13.34
CA LEU A 125 -11.21 0.27 -12.97
C LEU A 125 -12.04 1.41 -13.55
N GLN A 126 -12.98 1.09 -14.45
CA GLN A 126 -13.82 2.09 -15.13
C GLN A 126 -15.16 2.33 -14.44
N SER A 127 -15.67 1.31 -13.72
CA SER A 127 -16.96 1.31 -13.01
C SER A 127 -16.90 0.36 -11.83
#